data_AF-A0A852X0B5-F1
#
_entry.id   AF-A0A852X0B5-F1
#
_cell.length_a   1.000
_cell.length_b   1.000
_cell.length_c   1.000
_cell.angle_alpha   90.00
_cell.angle_beta   90.00
_cell.angle_gamma   90.00
#
_symmetry.space_group_name_H-M   'P 1'
#
loop_
_entity.id
_entity.type
_entity.pdbx_description
1 polymer ?
#
loop_
_entity_poly.entity_id
_entity_poly.type
_entity_poly.pdbx_seq_one_letter_code
_entity_poly.pdbx_strand_id
1 'polypeptide(L)'
;MSRRLLPAAAALAVGLAGCGTSGDGGDDGDGGDGGVSAGQVDVVAQEALRPWFSAAGASAEQPAEMVVLGDSVSEGSGLTGRLERRWLDQLQHGLRERVAPGCPTGAAGWHGTSSSVPPDYRATSLPDPATTGDVAEAPGLGPGGRALTLRPGATLTWTVDARQVDVGYRTVPGGGRLQVRVDGSPATRAGGLATTTAASTEQGRREVWSSADLGAGEHRVQVRNVSAAGGGPVTVTDLRPYRDDRERCVHVLDAARSGVRLHEVVRSPSYLDDSLGADPELVLVPLGFNDAGAGTDPATFADDVDTLVRQVRQRGIDAPVLLVGLFHPPEGAFVHPWQDYLAAMAEAASVDRGVAYVDLSEALPTVDDAAEGIYRDALHPAPAGMDLIAEALLPVLTPPEGTATTSGTRSPS
;
A
#
# COMPACT_ATOMS: atom_id res chain seq x y z
N MET A 1 -35.38 39.76 1.35
CA MET A 1 -35.89 38.38 1.35
C MET A 1 -34.84 37.50 0.68
N SER A 2 -33.91 36.95 1.46
CA SER A 2 -32.78 36.17 0.94
C SER A 2 -32.90 34.74 1.47
N ARG A 3 -33.22 33.78 0.60
CA ARG A 3 -33.14 32.36 0.90
C ARG A 3 -31.77 31.85 0.49
N ARG A 4 -30.97 31.47 1.49
CA ARG A 4 -29.76 30.66 1.32
C ARG A 4 -30.20 29.21 1.11
N LEU A 5 -29.71 28.58 0.04
CA LEU A 5 -29.78 27.14 -0.17
C LEU A 5 -28.48 26.53 0.40
N LEU A 6 -28.63 25.58 1.32
CA LEU A 6 -27.58 24.69 1.81
C LEU A 6 -27.55 23.43 0.93
N PRO A 7 -26.39 22.83 0.64
CA PRO A 7 -26.33 21.52 0.00
C PRO A 7 -26.62 20.41 1.02
N ALA A 8 -27.41 19.42 0.60
CA ALA A 8 -27.74 18.24 1.37
C ALA A 8 -26.57 17.24 1.34
N ALA A 9 -26.12 16.81 2.52
CA ALA A 9 -25.25 15.66 2.70
C ALA A 9 -26.13 14.40 2.78
N ALA A 10 -25.90 13.42 1.90
CA ALA A 10 -26.50 12.11 2.00
C ALA A 10 -25.61 11.25 2.92
N ALA A 11 -26.05 11.05 4.16
CA ALA A 11 -25.51 10.06 5.07
C ALA A 11 -26.31 8.76 4.89
N LEU A 12 -25.66 7.69 4.46
CA LEU A 12 -26.24 6.35 4.52
C LEU A 12 -26.17 5.87 5.98
N ALA A 13 -27.32 5.78 6.64
CA ALA A 13 -27.42 5.25 7.99
C ALA A 13 -27.50 3.72 7.94
N VAL A 14 -26.50 3.02 8.49
CA VAL A 14 -26.58 1.60 8.80
C VAL A 14 -27.16 1.47 10.21
N GLY A 15 -28.30 0.80 10.33
CA GLY A 15 -29.00 0.61 11.60
C GLY A 15 -28.30 -0.41 12.50
N LEU A 16 -27.93 0.03 13.70
CA LEU A 16 -27.57 -0.83 14.82
C LEU A 16 -28.85 -1.43 15.44
N ALA A 17 -28.97 -2.75 15.42
CA ALA A 17 -29.83 -3.50 16.33
C ALA A 17 -28.94 -4.39 17.20
N GLY A 18 -29.00 -4.16 18.51
CA GLY A 18 -28.08 -4.71 19.49
C GLY A 18 -28.48 -6.04 20.14
N CYS A 19 -27.48 -6.58 20.82
CA CYS A 19 -27.48 -7.44 22.00
C CYS A 19 -28.00 -8.88 21.88
N GLY A 20 -27.03 -9.81 21.78
CA GLY A 20 -27.07 -11.13 22.37
C GLY A 20 -25.68 -11.47 22.92
N THR A 21 -25.55 -11.58 24.23
CA THR A 21 -24.32 -11.93 24.94
C THR A 21 -24.01 -13.43 24.86
N SER A 22 -22.74 -13.77 25.08
CA SER A 22 -22.13 -15.04 25.57
C SER A 22 -21.40 -15.88 24.52
N GLY A 23 -20.11 -16.10 24.75
CA GLY A 23 -19.35 -17.18 24.10
C GLY A 23 -17.90 -16.82 23.81
N ASP A 24 -17.06 -16.82 24.84
CA ASP A 24 -15.61 -16.97 24.71
C ASP A 24 -15.31 -18.34 24.10
N GLY A 25 -14.49 -18.37 23.04
CA GLY A 25 -14.23 -19.58 22.27
C GLY A 25 -13.33 -19.27 21.07
N GLY A 26 -12.02 -19.28 21.31
CA GLY A 26 -11.05 -19.38 20.24
C GLY A 26 -11.23 -20.68 19.48
N ASP A 27 -11.25 -20.59 18.15
CA ASP A 27 -11.06 -21.72 17.26
C ASP A 27 -10.32 -21.20 16.02
N ASP A 28 -8.99 -21.17 16.12
CA ASP A 28 -8.11 -21.17 14.95
C ASP A 28 -8.22 -22.57 14.33
N GLY A 29 -9.30 -22.76 13.57
CA GLY A 29 -9.54 -23.98 12.81
C GLY A 29 -8.49 -24.14 11.72
N ASP A 30 -7.50 -24.98 12.02
CA ASP A 30 -6.69 -25.72 11.04
C ASP A 30 -7.62 -26.68 10.28
N GLY A 31 -8.29 -26.14 9.25
CA GLY A 31 -9.18 -26.87 8.37
C GLY A 31 -8.41 -27.48 7.21
N GLY A 32 -8.44 -28.81 7.14
CA GLY A 32 -7.69 -29.63 6.20
C GLY A 32 -7.78 -29.24 4.73
N ASP A 33 -6.63 -29.44 4.09
CA ASP A 33 -6.24 -29.17 2.71
C ASP A 33 -7.12 -29.92 1.69
N GLY A 34 -8.21 -29.27 1.29
CA GLY A 34 -8.91 -29.51 0.02
C GLY A 34 -8.73 -28.32 -0.91
N GLY A 35 -7.54 -27.72 -0.92
CA GLY A 35 -7.26 -26.37 -1.39
C GLY A 35 -7.88 -26.02 -2.74
N VAL A 36 -8.71 -25.00 -2.75
CA VAL A 36 -9.06 -24.27 -3.98
C VAL A 36 -7.80 -23.50 -4.37
N SER A 37 -7.23 -23.79 -5.54
CA SER A 37 -6.11 -23.05 -6.12
C SER A 37 -6.62 -22.02 -7.12
N ALA A 38 -5.92 -20.90 -7.25
CA ALA A 38 -6.21 -19.93 -8.29
C ALA A 38 -6.00 -20.54 -9.70
N GLY A 39 -6.81 -20.10 -10.66
CA GLY A 39 -6.57 -20.35 -12.09
C GLY A 39 -5.35 -19.59 -12.62
N GLN A 40 -4.94 -19.89 -13.86
CA GLN A 40 -3.99 -19.05 -14.59
C GLN A 40 -4.73 -17.85 -15.20
N VAL A 41 -4.05 -16.70 -15.30
CA VAL A 41 -4.57 -15.47 -15.89
C VAL A 41 -3.68 -15.02 -17.05
N ASP A 42 -4.30 -14.47 -18.09
CA ASP A 42 -3.58 -13.83 -19.19
C ASP A 42 -3.29 -12.35 -18.86
N VAL A 43 -2.17 -11.84 -19.39
CA VAL A 43 -1.76 -10.45 -19.19
C VAL A 43 -1.82 -9.71 -20.53
N VAL A 44 -2.68 -8.70 -20.59
CA VAL A 44 -2.74 -7.77 -21.72
C VAL A 44 -1.50 -6.87 -21.68
N ALA A 45 -0.80 -6.77 -22.81
CA ALA A 45 0.43 -5.98 -22.97
C ALA A 45 1.55 -6.35 -21.98
N GLN A 46 1.77 -7.66 -21.72
CA GLN A 46 2.79 -8.15 -20.78
C GLN A 46 4.20 -7.59 -21.05
N GLU A 47 4.53 -7.24 -22.31
CA GLU A 47 5.80 -6.63 -22.66
C GLU A 47 6.07 -5.30 -21.93
N ALA A 48 5.03 -4.60 -21.49
CA ALA A 48 5.16 -3.38 -20.67
C ALA A 48 5.86 -3.69 -19.34
N LEU A 49 5.73 -4.90 -18.79
CA LEU A 49 6.31 -5.32 -17.52
C LEU A 49 7.82 -5.65 -17.59
N ARG A 50 8.45 -5.56 -18.78
CA ARG A 50 9.89 -5.85 -18.93
C ARG A 50 10.81 -5.06 -17.99
N PRO A 51 10.62 -3.74 -17.75
CA PRO A 51 11.44 -3.02 -16.78
C PRO A 51 11.32 -3.58 -15.37
N TRP A 52 10.09 -3.91 -14.94
CA TRP A 52 9.84 -4.58 -13.66
C TRP A 52 10.55 -5.94 -13.59
N PHE A 53 10.42 -6.78 -14.62
CA PHE A 53 11.09 -8.09 -14.63
C PHE A 53 12.61 -7.97 -14.54
N SER A 54 13.19 -6.96 -15.18
CA SER A 54 14.63 -6.68 -15.06
C SER A 54 15.02 -6.27 -13.64
N ALA A 55 14.23 -5.41 -12.99
CA ALA A 55 14.47 -4.98 -11.62
C ALA A 55 14.33 -6.14 -10.63
N ALA A 56 13.21 -6.88 -10.71
CA ALA A 56 12.96 -8.05 -9.88
C ALA A 56 14.02 -9.14 -10.09
N GLY A 57 14.44 -9.42 -11.33
CA GLY A 57 15.50 -10.39 -11.62
C GLY A 57 16.89 -9.98 -11.11
N ALA A 58 17.16 -8.68 -10.98
CA ALA A 58 18.39 -8.14 -10.39
C ALA A 58 18.30 -7.98 -8.86
N SER A 59 17.15 -8.34 -8.26
CA SER A 59 16.88 -7.95 -6.87
C SER A 59 17.74 -8.66 -5.83
N ALA A 60 18.51 -9.69 -6.19
CA ALA A 60 19.52 -10.22 -5.27
C ALA A 60 20.62 -9.20 -4.92
N GLU A 61 20.85 -8.20 -5.77
CA GLU A 61 21.97 -7.24 -5.69
C GLU A 61 21.53 -5.77 -5.61
N GLN A 62 20.32 -5.44 -6.04
CA GLN A 62 19.76 -4.08 -6.07
C GLN A 62 18.31 -4.10 -5.56
N PRO A 63 17.78 -3.00 -5.00
CA PRO A 63 16.38 -3.01 -4.58
C PRO A 63 15.47 -3.01 -5.82
N ALA A 64 14.31 -3.64 -5.70
CA ALA A 64 13.21 -3.55 -6.66
C ALA A 64 11.95 -3.12 -5.92
N GLU A 65 11.55 -1.87 -6.10
CA GLU A 65 10.47 -1.18 -5.41
C GLU A 65 9.17 -1.29 -6.21
N MET A 66 8.14 -1.84 -5.58
CA MET A 66 6.78 -1.88 -6.09
C MET A 66 5.90 -1.00 -5.21
N VAL A 67 5.12 -0.11 -5.81
CA VAL A 67 4.12 0.68 -5.10
C VAL A 67 2.73 0.16 -5.44
N VAL A 68 1.94 -0.17 -4.41
CA VAL A 68 0.55 -0.61 -4.58
C VAL A 68 -0.40 0.53 -4.24
N LEU A 69 -1.01 1.13 -5.27
CA LEU A 69 -2.07 2.13 -5.13
C LEU A 69 -3.40 1.39 -5.00
N GLY A 70 -3.69 0.86 -3.80
CA GLY A 70 -4.83 -0.03 -3.57
C GLY A 70 -5.94 0.54 -2.68
N ASP A 71 -6.91 -0.31 -2.35
CA ASP A 71 -8.05 0.01 -1.48
C ASP A 71 -8.14 -0.89 -0.24
N SER A 72 -9.35 -1.09 0.31
CA SER A 72 -9.57 -1.93 1.49
C SER A 72 -9.14 -3.39 1.28
N VAL A 73 -9.21 -3.92 0.05
CA VAL A 73 -8.73 -5.28 -0.25
C VAL A 73 -7.21 -5.35 -0.09
N SER A 74 -6.50 -4.31 -0.54
CA SER A 74 -5.04 -4.20 -0.40
C SER A 74 -4.61 -3.95 1.04
N GLU A 75 -5.37 -3.17 1.80
CA GLU A 75 -5.12 -2.94 3.23
C GLU A 75 -5.32 -4.21 4.08
N GLY A 76 -6.01 -5.22 3.56
CA GLY A 76 -6.27 -6.48 4.27
C GLY A 76 -7.63 -6.56 4.95
N SER A 77 -8.60 -5.75 4.53
CA SER A 77 -9.97 -5.87 5.02
C SER A 77 -10.47 -7.28 4.78
N GLY A 78 -10.91 -7.93 5.86
CA GLY A 78 -11.24 -9.36 5.88
C GLY A 78 -10.36 -10.17 6.81
N LEU A 79 -9.19 -9.65 7.19
CA LEU A 79 -8.30 -10.25 8.17
C LEU A 79 -8.53 -9.66 9.56
N THR A 80 -8.54 -10.51 10.59
CA THR A 80 -8.86 -10.12 11.98
C THR A 80 -7.69 -10.25 12.95
N GLY A 81 -6.57 -10.85 12.56
CA GLY A 81 -5.46 -11.10 13.51
C GLY A 81 -4.08 -11.42 12.92
N ARG A 82 -3.96 -11.55 11.60
CA ARG A 82 -2.72 -11.91 10.89
C ARG A 82 -2.59 -11.15 9.58
N LEU A 83 -2.21 -9.88 9.66
CA LEU A 83 -2.08 -9.06 8.45
C LEU A 83 -0.96 -9.58 7.54
N GLU A 84 0.03 -10.34 8.03
CA GLU A 84 1.02 -11.02 7.18
C GLU A 84 0.45 -12.00 6.16
N ARG A 85 -0.83 -12.35 6.29
CA ARG A 85 -1.58 -13.11 5.29
C ARG A 85 -2.25 -12.22 4.23
N ARG A 86 -2.07 -10.90 4.22
CA ARG A 86 -2.55 -10.07 3.10
C ARG A 86 -1.84 -10.49 1.83
N TRP A 87 -2.53 -10.33 0.72
CA TRP A 87 -1.97 -10.72 -0.56
C TRP A 87 -0.72 -9.90 -0.94
N LEU A 88 -0.61 -8.61 -0.56
CA LEU A 88 0.62 -7.80 -0.74
C LEU A 88 1.84 -8.48 -0.11
N ASP A 89 1.59 -9.08 1.04
CA ASP A 89 2.60 -9.58 1.95
C ASP A 89 3.11 -10.93 1.45
N GLN A 90 2.16 -11.78 1.06
CA GLN A 90 2.39 -13.02 0.34
C GLN A 90 3.08 -12.79 -1.02
N LEU A 91 2.74 -11.72 -1.75
CA LEU A 91 3.40 -11.38 -3.01
C LEU A 91 4.87 -11.01 -2.80
N GLN A 92 5.18 -10.11 -1.85
CA GLN A 92 6.57 -9.78 -1.55
C GLN A 92 7.36 -11.02 -1.14
N HIS A 93 6.80 -11.84 -0.25
CA HIS A 93 7.39 -13.10 0.18
C HIS A 93 7.67 -14.01 -1.01
N GLY A 94 6.64 -14.32 -1.80
CA GLY A 94 6.72 -15.23 -2.92
C GLY A 94 7.64 -14.75 -4.04
N LEU A 95 7.73 -13.44 -4.27
CA LEU A 95 8.69 -12.85 -5.20
C LEU A 95 10.11 -13.02 -4.66
N ARG A 96 10.37 -12.67 -3.40
CA ARG A 96 11.68 -12.85 -2.77
C ARG A 96 12.16 -14.30 -2.83
N GLU A 97 11.27 -15.26 -2.60
CA GLU A 97 11.60 -16.69 -2.74
C GLU A 97 11.98 -17.08 -4.18
N ARG A 98 11.28 -16.54 -5.18
CA ARG A 98 11.49 -16.89 -6.59
C ARG A 98 12.69 -16.19 -7.23
N VAL A 99 12.87 -14.89 -6.96
CA VAL A 99 13.81 -14.04 -7.71
C VAL A 99 15.02 -13.58 -6.90
N ALA A 100 14.98 -13.67 -5.57
CA ALA A 100 16.08 -13.25 -4.71
C ALA A 100 16.24 -14.19 -3.50
N PRO A 101 16.54 -15.49 -3.73
CA PRO A 101 16.72 -16.45 -2.65
C PRO A 101 17.81 -15.97 -1.69
N GLY A 102 17.46 -15.85 -0.40
CA GLY A 102 18.32 -15.28 0.64
C GLY A 102 17.86 -13.90 1.14
N CYS A 103 16.87 -13.29 0.50
CA CYS A 103 16.14 -12.18 1.08
C CYS A 103 15.30 -12.64 2.28
N PRO A 104 15.15 -11.82 3.32
CA PRO A 104 14.33 -12.17 4.47
C PRO A 104 12.84 -12.22 4.08
N THR A 105 12.15 -13.29 4.45
CA THR A 105 10.74 -13.53 4.08
C THR A 105 9.80 -13.70 5.28
N GLY A 106 10.34 -13.85 6.49
CA GLY A 106 9.54 -13.91 7.72
C GLY A 106 9.00 -12.55 8.14
N ALA A 107 7.94 -12.53 8.97
CA ALA A 107 7.21 -11.33 9.40
C ALA A 107 8.13 -10.18 9.82
N ALA A 108 9.20 -10.44 10.57
CA ALA A 108 10.05 -9.34 11.01
C ALA A 108 11.01 -8.78 9.92
N GLY A 109 11.15 -9.43 8.75
CA GLY A 109 11.76 -8.84 7.54
C GLY A 109 10.72 -8.36 6.53
N TRP A 110 9.46 -8.39 6.92
CA TRP A 110 8.31 -8.22 6.07
C TRP A 110 7.28 -7.39 6.85
N HIS A 111 7.41 -6.07 6.82
CA HIS A 111 6.36 -5.17 7.27
C HIS A 111 6.15 -4.11 6.18
N GLY A 112 5.14 -4.36 5.34
CA GLY A 112 4.60 -3.34 4.45
C GLY A 112 4.40 -2.04 5.23
N THR A 113 4.74 -0.95 4.57
CA THR A 113 4.85 0.41 5.13
C THR A 113 3.86 0.72 6.24
N SER A 114 4.39 1.20 7.37
CA SER A 114 3.64 1.43 8.61
C SER A 114 2.71 2.65 8.60
N SER A 115 2.02 2.87 7.50
CA SER A 115 0.89 3.76 7.43
C SER A 115 -0.23 3.19 8.33
N SER A 116 -0.94 4.06 9.05
CA SER A 116 -1.97 3.63 10.00
C SER A 116 -2.96 2.69 9.35
N VAL A 117 -3.12 1.50 9.92
CA VAL A 117 -4.15 0.56 9.49
C VAL A 117 -5.46 0.98 10.16
N PRO A 118 -6.59 1.00 9.44
CA PRO A 118 -7.87 1.28 10.08
C PRO A 118 -8.10 0.37 11.31
N PRO A 119 -8.72 0.88 12.39
CA PRO A 119 -8.84 0.16 13.66
C PRO A 119 -9.43 -1.25 13.57
N ASP A 120 -10.29 -1.49 12.56
CA ASP A 120 -10.99 -2.75 12.35
C ASP A 120 -10.10 -3.86 11.75
N TYR A 121 -8.86 -3.55 11.33
CA TYR A 121 -7.95 -4.50 10.69
C TYR A 121 -6.65 -4.72 11.48
N ARG A 122 -6.60 -4.33 12.76
CA ARG A 122 -5.39 -4.46 13.60
C ARG A 122 -4.99 -5.92 13.80
N ALA A 123 -3.81 -6.30 13.30
CA ALA A 123 -3.19 -7.58 13.63
C ALA A 123 -2.07 -7.41 14.65
N THR A 124 -1.89 -8.44 15.48
CA THR A 124 -0.76 -8.53 16.42
C THR A 124 0.58 -8.62 15.70
N SER A 125 0.59 -9.15 14.48
CA SER A 125 1.77 -9.30 13.63
C SER A 125 2.23 -8.02 12.93
N LEU A 126 1.36 -7.01 12.83
CA LEU A 126 1.64 -5.68 12.27
C LEU A 126 0.97 -4.61 13.14
N PRO A 127 1.48 -4.37 14.37
CA PRO A 127 0.85 -3.40 15.24
C PRO A 127 0.96 -1.99 14.66
N ASP A 128 -0.16 -1.27 14.64
CA ASP A 128 -0.15 0.18 14.45
C ASP A 128 0.86 0.83 15.39
N PRO A 129 1.49 1.96 14.99
CA PRO A 129 2.30 2.70 15.93
C PRO A 129 1.50 3.16 17.14
N ALA A 130 2.06 2.97 18.32
CA ALA A 130 1.54 3.52 19.55
C ALA A 130 1.69 5.05 19.55
N THR A 131 0.60 5.77 19.79
CA THR A 131 0.56 7.23 19.88
C THR A 131 0.46 7.70 21.33
N THR A 132 1.07 8.84 21.65
CA THR A 132 0.79 9.56 22.90
C THR A 132 0.73 11.06 22.66
N GLY A 133 -0.11 11.76 23.43
CA GLY A 133 -0.38 13.19 23.26
C GLY A 133 -1.41 13.47 22.18
N ASP A 134 -1.34 14.68 21.60
CA ASP A 134 -2.28 15.14 20.57
C ASP A 134 -1.76 14.76 19.17
N VAL A 135 -2.36 13.71 18.62
CA VAL A 135 -2.08 13.14 17.29
C VAL A 135 -3.39 13.12 16.51
N ALA A 136 -3.34 13.56 15.25
CA ALA A 136 -4.48 13.56 14.33
C ALA A 136 -4.11 12.92 13.00
N GLU A 137 -5.06 12.27 12.35
CA GLU A 137 -4.90 11.80 10.96
C GLU A 137 -4.74 12.97 9.99
N ALA A 138 -3.95 12.76 8.95
CA ALA A 138 -3.71 13.71 7.88
C ALA A 138 -4.10 13.10 6.53
N PRO A 139 -5.41 13.01 6.24
CA PRO A 139 -5.91 12.32 5.05
C PRO A 139 -5.34 12.95 3.78
N GLY A 140 -4.86 12.10 2.88
CA GLY A 140 -4.28 12.51 1.59
C GLY A 140 -2.80 12.90 1.65
N LEU A 141 -2.13 12.75 2.80
CA LEU A 141 -0.67 12.87 2.93
C LEU A 141 -0.04 11.51 3.23
N GLY A 142 1.18 11.28 2.72
CA GLY A 142 1.90 10.02 2.84
C GLY A 142 1.43 8.94 1.86
N PRO A 143 2.16 7.82 1.77
CA PRO A 143 1.67 6.61 1.11
C PRO A 143 0.26 6.24 1.62
N GLY A 144 -0.68 6.02 0.70
CA GLY A 144 -2.08 5.74 1.05
C GLY A 144 -2.85 6.94 1.62
N GLY A 145 -2.23 8.11 1.78
CA GLY A 145 -2.90 9.24 2.42
C GLY A 145 -3.19 8.99 3.90
N ARG A 146 -2.37 8.18 4.56
CA ARG A 146 -2.56 7.66 5.93
C ARG A 146 -1.53 8.21 6.92
N ALA A 147 -1.01 9.43 6.66
CA ALA A 147 -0.07 10.08 7.56
C ALA A 147 -0.72 10.53 8.87
N LEU A 148 0.11 10.71 9.90
CA LEU A 148 -0.27 11.23 11.21
C LEU A 148 0.43 12.55 11.50
N THR A 149 -0.31 13.51 12.02
CA THR A 149 0.20 14.82 12.44
C THR A 149 0.30 14.89 13.96
N LEU A 150 1.51 15.17 14.44
CA LEU A 150 1.88 15.26 15.85
C LEU A 150 1.95 16.74 16.25
N ARG A 151 1.16 17.14 17.24
CA ARG A 151 1.32 18.45 17.90
C ARG A 151 2.58 18.48 18.77
N PRO A 152 3.10 19.66 19.15
CA PRO A 152 4.25 19.76 20.04
C PRO A 152 4.09 18.89 21.30
N GLY A 153 5.06 18.00 21.55
CA GLY A 153 5.05 17.05 22.66
C GLY A 153 4.50 15.67 22.33
N ALA A 154 3.69 15.51 21.28
CA ALA A 154 3.14 14.22 20.88
C ALA A 154 4.21 13.27 20.30
N THR A 155 3.94 11.97 20.38
CA THR A 155 4.84 10.92 19.85
C THR A 155 4.10 9.84 19.09
N LEU A 156 4.85 9.21 18.20
CA LEU A 156 4.48 8.02 17.43
C LEU A 156 5.58 6.97 17.65
N THR A 157 5.24 5.74 17.99
CA THR A 157 6.21 4.69 18.36
C THR A 157 5.88 3.37 17.68
N TRP A 158 6.87 2.81 16.98
CA TRP A 158 6.84 1.45 16.47
C TRP A 158 7.76 0.55 17.27
N THR A 159 7.41 -0.73 17.28
CA THR A 159 8.29 -1.84 17.66
C THR A 159 8.54 -2.66 16.41
N VAL A 160 9.80 -2.80 16.01
CA VAL A 160 10.20 -3.47 14.77
C VAL A 160 11.41 -4.35 15.02
N ASP A 161 11.43 -5.54 14.45
CA ASP A 161 12.61 -6.40 14.48
C ASP A 161 13.40 -6.23 13.17
N ALA A 162 14.26 -5.21 13.17
CA ALA A 162 14.90 -4.68 11.98
C ALA A 162 16.31 -4.20 12.28
N ARG A 163 17.22 -4.38 11.34
CA ARG A 163 18.59 -3.85 11.44
C ARG A 163 18.68 -2.40 10.98
N GLN A 164 17.73 -1.95 10.18
CA GLN A 164 17.69 -0.60 9.64
C GLN A 164 16.23 -0.17 9.48
N VAL A 165 15.95 1.11 9.62
CA VAL A 165 14.62 1.68 9.38
C VAL A 165 14.70 3.01 8.66
N ASP A 166 13.74 3.24 7.78
CA ASP A 166 13.44 4.55 7.22
C ASP A 166 12.15 5.08 7.84
N VAL A 167 12.11 6.38 8.14
CA VAL A 167 10.94 7.10 8.63
C VAL A 167 10.62 8.21 7.67
N GLY A 168 9.48 8.10 6.99
CA GLY A 168 8.93 9.14 6.14
C GLY A 168 8.29 10.26 6.96
N TYR A 169 8.53 11.50 6.57
CA TYR A 169 7.87 12.68 7.15
C TYR A 169 7.64 13.74 6.08
N ARG A 170 6.64 14.61 6.26
CA ARG A 170 6.46 15.77 5.37
C ARG A 170 7.09 17.02 5.95
N THR A 171 7.75 17.76 5.07
CA THR A 171 8.00 19.19 5.27
C THR A 171 6.73 19.97 4.96
N VAL A 172 6.41 20.99 5.75
CA VAL A 172 5.23 21.85 5.56
C VAL A 172 5.55 23.29 5.96
N PRO A 173 4.90 24.32 5.39
CA PRO A 173 5.02 25.68 5.89
C PRO A 173 4.72 25.74 7.39
N GLY A 174 5.61 26.36 8.16
CA GLY A 174 5.48 26.43 9.62
C GLY A 174 5.63 25.08 10.33
N GLY A 175 6.23 24.08 9.68
CA GLY A 175 6.53 22.78 10.28
C GLY A 175 7.39 22.87 11.55
N GLY A 176 7.22 21.90 12.42
CA GLY A 176 7.87 21.81 13.71
C GLY A 176 9.29 21.22 13.66
N ARG A 177 9.68 20.62 14.79
CA ARG A 177 10.95 19.93 14.96
C ARG A 177 10.71 18.46 15.26
N LEU A 178 11.09 17.59 14.33
CA LEU A 178 11.01 16.15 14.43
C LEU A 178 12.29 15.60 15.08
N GLN A 179 12.15 14.77 16.12
CA GLN A 179 13.25 13.97 16.66
C GLN A 179 12.88 12.49 16.56
N VAL A 180 13.77 11.69 15.96
CA VAL A 180 13.67 10.22 16.02
C VAL A 180 14.53 9.70 17.17
N ARG A 181 14.01 8.70 17.89
CA ARG A 181 14.69 7.96 18.94
C ARG A 181 14.63 6.47 18.63
N VAL A 182 15.72 5.77 18.87
CA VAL A 182 15.79 4.31 18.81
C VAL A 182 16.20 3.82 20.19
N ASP A 183 15.43 2.89 20.75
CA ASP A 183 15.65 2.28 22.07
C ASP A 183 15.82 3.31 23.19
N GLY A 184 15.00 4.36 23.12
CA GLY A 184 14.98 5.49 24.08
C GLY A 184 16.07 6.55 23.83
N SER A 185 17.08 6.24 23.04
CA SER A 185 18.19 7.13 22.71
C SER A 185 17.89 7.95 21.45
N PRO A 186 18.22 9.26 21.40
CA PRO A 186 18.13 10.03 20.15
C PRO A 186 18.92 9.35 19.03
N ALA A 187 18.25 9.09 17.91
CA ALA A 187 18.85 8.45 16.76
C ALA A 187 19.65 9.50 15.98
N THR A 188 20.98 9.36 15.96
CA THR A 188 21.85 10.43 15.49
C THR A 188 22.17 10.26 14.00
N ARG A 189 21.59 11.10 13.14
CA ARG A 189 22.32 11.59 11.94
C ARG A 189 22.91 12.93 12.38
N ALA A 190 24.24 13.02 12.51
CA ALA A 190 24.94 14.22 13.01
C ALA A 190 24.55 14.69 14.44
N GLY A 191 24.69 13.82 15.45
CA GLY A 191 24.75 14.25 16.86
C GLY A 191 23.41 14.47 17.60
N GLY A 192 22.30 13.89 17.12
CA GLY A 192 21.04 13.82 17.88
C GLY A 192 20.17 15.08 17.81
N LEU A 193 20.45 15.95 16.85
CA LEU A 193 19.68 17.17 16.61
C LEU A 193 18.34 16.85 15.96
N ALA A 194 17.29 17.51 16.45
CA ALA A 194 15.98 17.43 15.84
C ALA A 194 15.97 18.13 14.48
N THR A 195 15.36 17.48 13.50
CA THR A 195 15.17 17.93 12.12
C THR A 195 14.05 18.96 12.06
N THR A 196 14.31 20.13 11.50
CA THR A 196 13.26 21.11 11.21
C THR A 196 12.46 20.65 10.00
N THR A 197 11.14 20.58 10.14
CA THR A 197 10.22 20.16 9.06
C THR A 197 9.53 21.36 8.40
N ALA A 198 10.01 22.58 8.62
CA ALA A 198 9.51 23.76 7.94
C ALA A 198 9.94 23.75 6.46
N ALA A 199 8.95 23.75 5.56
CA ALA A 199 9.17 23.94 4.13
C ALA A 199 9.22 25.45 3.78
N SER A 200 10.02 25.79 2.77
CA SER A 200 10.03 27.14 2.17
C SER A 200 8.93 27.35 1.13
N THR A 201 8.33 26.27 0.63
CA THR A 201 7.24 26.28 -0.36
C THR A 201 5.92 25.89 0.29
N GLU A 202 4.81 26.40 -0.24
CA GLU A 202 3.47 26.13 0.29
C GLU A 202 3.07 24.65 0.22
N GLN A 203 3.60 23.91 -0.75
CA GLN A 203 3.24 22.52 -1.00
C GLN A 203 3.96 21.53 -0.06
N GLY A 204 5.17 21.88 0.40
CA GLY A 204 6.03 20.95 1.11
C GLY A 204 6.37 19.69 0.28
N ARG A 205 7.01 18.71 0.89
CA ARG A 205 7.28 17.39 0.28
C ARG A 205 7.57 16.34 1.32
N ARG A 206 7.36 15.06 0.99
CA ARG A 206 7.86 13.94 1.79
C ARG A 206 9.39 13.88 1.72
N GLU A 207 9.98 13.59 2.86
CA GLU A 207 11.39 13.40 3.12
C GLU A 207 11.55 12.12 3.92
N VAL A 208 12.75 11.54 3.90
CA VAL A 208 13.03 10.30 4.62
C VAL A 208 14.21 10.50 5.57
N TRP A 209 13.99 10.15 6.83
CA TRP A 209 15.08 9.94 7.77
C TRP A 209 15.46 8.46 7.77
N SER A 210 16.74 8.14 7.61
CA SER A 210 17.24 6.76 7.62
C SER A 210 18.13 6.52 8.84
N SER A 211 17.92 5.39 9.52
CA SER A 211 18.80 4.94 10.59
C SER A 211 20.14 4.41 10.06
N ALA A 212 21.14 4.42 10.95
CA ALA A 212 22.30 3.53 10.85
C ALA A 212 21.88 2.07 11.14
N ASP A 213 22.85 1.15 11.14
CA ASP A 213 22.63 -0.21 11.65
C ASP A 213 22.24 -0.17 13.14
N LEU A 214 21.11 -0.78 13.45
CA LEU A 214 20.53 -0.88 14.78
C LEU A 214 21.05 -2.10 15.55
N GLY A 215 21.65 -3.07 14.85
CA GLY A 215 21.93 -4.39 15.39
C GLY A 215 20.79 -5.38 15.09
N ALA A 216 20.96 -6.62 15.55
CA ALA A 216 19.95 -7.66 15.36
C ALA A 216 18.90 -7.61 16.48
N GLY A 217 17.65 -7.88 16.12
CA GLY A 217 16.55 -8.06 17.06
C GLY A 217 15.54 -6.93 17.04
N GLU A 218 14.72 -6.91 18.08
CA GLU A 218 13.65 -5.94 18.24
C GLU A 218 14.18 -4.57 18.71
N HIS A 219 13.69 -3.52 18.05
CA HIS A 219 14.00 -2.13 18.33
C HIS A 219 12.73 -1.30 18.45
N ARG A 220 12.76 -0.31 19.36
CA ARG A 220 11.68 0.65 19.54
C ARG A 220 12.03 1.96 18.85
N VAL A 221 11.35 2.26 17.75
CA VAL A 221 11.53 3.49 16.97
C VAL A 221 10.45 4.49 17.34
N GLN A 222 10.83 5.64 17.90
CA GLN A 222 9.90 6.69 18.30
C GLN A 222 10.17 7.99 17.57
N VAL A 223 9.15 8.56 16.96
CA VAL A 223 9.14 9.93 16.44
C VAL A 223 8.46 10.85 17.44
N ARG A 224 9.07 12.00 17.71
CA ARG A 224 8.54 13.02 18.60
C ARG A 224 8.57 14.40 17.96
N ASN A 225 7.48 15.14 18.13
CA ASN A 225 7.52 16.58 17.90
C ASN A 225 8.13 17.28 19.14
N VAL A 226 9.37 17.75 19.03
CA VAL A 226 10.12 18.42 20.11
C VAL A 226 10.06 19.95 20.02
N SER A 227 9.14 20.48 19.24
CA SER A 227 8.88 21.92 19.20
C SER A 227 8.47 22.44 20.58
N ALA A 228 8.76 23.71 20.86
CA ALA A 228 8.22 24.38 22.04
C ALA A 228 6.68 24.46 21.95
N ALA A 229 6.02 24.72 23.09
CA ALA A 229 4.59 25.00 23.10
C ALA A 229 4.27 26.18 22.16
N GLY A 230 3.26 25.99 21.30
CA GLY A 230 2.91 26.95 20.23
C GLY A 230 3.75 26.82 18.96
N GLY A 231 4.71 25.90 18.90
CA GLY A 231 5.47 25.58 17.69
C GLY A 231 4.69 24.76 16.67
N GLY A 232 5.32 24.53 15.52
CA GLY A 232 4.73 23.84 14.38
C GLY A 232 4.41 22.36 14.59
N PRO A 233 3.47 21.80 13.80
CA PRO A 233 3.20 20.36 13.79
C PRO A 233 4.31 19.58 13.05
N VAL A 234 4.38 18.28 13.30
CA VAL A 234 5.22 17.34 12.54
C VAL A 234 4.30 16.28 11.93
N THR A 235 4.36 16.10 10.62
CA THR A 235 3.58 15.08 9.91
C THR A 235 4.48 13.91 9.54
N VAL A 236 4.14 12.73 10.03
CA VAL A 236 4.88 11.47 9.83
C VAL A 236 4.05 10.59 8.90
N THR A 237 4.66 10.08 7.85
CA THR A 237 3.94 9.40 6.76
C THR A 237 3.97 7.88 6.87
N ASP A 238 5.12 7.32 7.24
CA ASP A 238 5.37 5.88 7.22
C ASP A 238 6.70 5.54 7.92
N LEU A 239 6.90 4.26 8.23
CA LEU A 239 8.17 3.64 8.59
C LEU A 239 8.34 2.38 7.74
N ARG A 240 9.56 2.20 7.20
CA ARG A 240 9.98 1.02 6.45
C ARG A 240 11.11 0.32 7.21
N PRO A 241 10.92 -0.90 7.74
CA PRO A 241 11.97 -1.68 8.36
C PRO A 241 12.72 -2.53 7.34
N TYR A 242 13.99 -2.79 7.62
CA TYR A 242 14.89 -3.58 6.79
C TYR A 242 15.76 -4.52 7.63
N ARG A 243 16.06 -5.70 7.09
CA ARG A 243 16.93 -6.73 7.67
C ARG A 243 18.05 -7.07 6.69
N ASP A 244 19.05 -6.19 6.64
CA ASP A 244 20.15 -6.25 5.67
C ASP A 244 19.68 -6.25 4.20
N ASP A 245 18.47 -5.79 3.96
CA ASP A 245 17.83 -5.79 2.64
C ASP A 245 17.47 -4.40 2.14
N ARG A 246 17.86 -3.29 2.81
CA ARG A 246 17.52 -1.93 2.33
C ARG A 246 17.99 -1.64 0.88
N GLU A 247 19.11 -2.22 0.49
CA GLU A 247 19.76 -1.96 -0.80
C GLU A 247 19.62 -3.14 -1.78
N ARG A 248 18.73 -4.09 -1.49
CA ARG A 248 18.49 -5.30 -2.28
C ARG A 248 17.06 -5.78 -2.08
N CYS A 249 16.71 -6.89 -2.69
CA CYS A 249 15.42 -7.55 -2.58
C CYS A 249 14.26 -6.76 -3.20
N VAL A 250 13.15 -7.46 -3.39
CA VAL A 250 11.88 -6.84 -3.73
C VAL A 250 11.29 -6.18 -2.48
N HIS A 251 10.83 -4.94 -2.60
CA HIS A 251 10.07 -4.23 -1.59
C HIS A 251 8.71 -3.82 -2.13
N VAL A 252 7.66 -4.03 -1.34
CA VAL A 252 6.30 -3.64 -1.65
C VAL A 252 5.88 -2.53 -0.70
N LEU A 253 5.67 -1.34 -1.24
CA LEU A 253 5.13 -0.18 -0.55
C LEU A 253 3.59 -0.24 -0.59
N ASP A 254 2.97 -0.39 0.59
CA ASP A 254 1.52 -0.36 0.75
C ASP A 254 1.03 1.09 0.79
N ALA A 255 0.65 1.60 -0.39
CA ALA A 255 -0.01 2.89 -0.54
C ALA A 255 -1.54 2.75 -0.65
N ALA A 256 -2.13 1.72 -0.07
CA ALA A 256 -3.57 1.52 -0.12
C ALA A 256 -4.35 2.40 0.88
N ARG A 257 -5.65 2.59 0.61
CA ARG A 257 -6.60 3.22 1.54
C ARG A 257 -8.03 2.71 1.35
N SER A 258 -8.66 2.23 2.42
CA SER A 258 -10.03 1.76 2.42
C SER A 258 -11.00 2.78 1.82
N GLY A 259 -11.85 2.30 0.91
CA GLY A 259 -12.86 3.11 0.24
C GLY A 259 -12.31 4.11 -0.80
N VAL A 260 -11.00 4.14 -1.05
CA VAL A 260 -10.44 5.06 -2.03
C VAL A 260 -10.86 4.67 -3.44
N ARG A 261 -11.19 5.69 -4.21
CA ARG A 261 -11.47 5.61 -5.64
C ARG A 261 -10.27 6.05 -6.44
N LEU A 262 -10.06 5.49 -7.62
CA LEU A 262 -9.04 6.01 -8.54
C LEU A 262 -9.29 7.50 -8.82
N HIS A 263 -10.56 7.89 -8.93
CA HIS A 263 -10.98 9.28 -9.03
C HIS A 263 -10.38 10.21 -7.96
N GLU A 264 -10.26 9.73 -6.72
CA GLU A 264 -9.72 10.51 -5.60
C GLU A 264 -8.19 10.53 -5.62
N VAL A 265 -7.56 9.41 -5.99
CA VAL A 265 -6.09 9.29 -6.10
C VAL A 265 -5.55 10.33 -7.07
N VAL A 266 -6.10 10.39 -8.29
CA VAL A 266 -5.59 11.29 -9.35
C VAL A 266 -5.90 12.77 -9.11
N ARG A 267 -6.75 13.06 -8.12
CA ARG A 267 -7.08 14.42 -7.65
C ARG A 267 -6.40 14.77 -6.33
N SER A 268 -5.53 13.90 -5.82
CA SER A 268 -4.78 14.08 -4.58
C SER A 268 -3.27 14.12 -4.85
N PRO A 269 -2.71 15.25 -5.34
CA PRO A 269 -1.30 15.30 -5.74
C PRO A 269 -0.34 14.87 -4.63
N SER A 270 -0.56 15.27 -3.38
CA SER A 270 0.29 14.89 -2.26
C SER A 270 0.24 13.40 -1.92
N TYR A 271 -0.91 12.75 -2.06
CA TYR A 271 -1.03 11.30 -1.93
C TYR A 271 -0.14 10.62 -2.98
N LEU A 272 -0.23 11.08 -4.23
CA LEU A 272 0.49 10.47 -5.33
C LEU A 272 1.99 10.76 -5.25
N ASP A 273 2.38 12.01 -4.98
CA ASP A 273 3.78 12.43 -4.77
C ASP A 273 4.44 11.61 -3.66
N ASP A 274 3.75 11.41 -2.54
CA ASP A 274 4.31 10.71 -1.39
C ASP A 274 4.39 9.20 -1.61
N SER A 275 3.39 8.62 -2.28
CA SER A 275 3.37 7.19 -2.61
C SER A 275 4.44 6.85 -3.66
N LEU A 276 4.62 7.72 -4.66
CA LEU A 276 5.58 7.53 -5.74
C LEU A 276 7.00 8.02 -5.39
N GLY A 277 7.17 8.74 -4.28
CA GLY A 277 8.48 9.22 -3.82
C GLY A 277 9.45 8.12 -3.39
N ALA A 278 9.03 6.85 -3.42
CA ALA A 278 9.90 5.68 -3.31
C ALA A 278 10.65 5.36 -4.62
N ASP A 279 10.35 6.07 -5.72
CA ASP A 279 10.91 5.85 -7.06
C ASP A 279 10.72 4.39 -7.53
N PRO A 280 9.47 3.91 -7.64
CA PRO A 280 9.20 2.50 -7.90
C PRO A 280 9.65 2.04 -9.28
N GLU A 281 9.97 0.76 -9.43
CA GLU A 281 10.09 0.04 -10.71
C GLU A 281 8.78 -0.64 -11.14
N LEU A 282 7.75 -0.62 -10.30
CA LEU A 282 6.38 -1.00 -10.68
C LEU A 282 5.33 -0.19 -9.90
N VAL A 283 4.30 0.30 -10.60
CA VAL A 283 3.08 0.84 -9.97
C VAL A 283 1.94 -0.15 -10.20
N LEU A 284 1.49 -0.82 -9.14
CA LEU A 284 0.38 -1.77 -9.16
C LEU A 284 -0.92 -1.07 -8.74
N VAL A 285 -1.98 -1.22 -9.53
CA VAL A 285 -3.24 -0.49 -9.34
C VAL A 285 -4.44 -1.46 -9.32
N PRO A 286 -4.72 -2.09 -8.17
CA PRO A 286 -5.92 -2.91 -7.96
C PRO A 286 -7.10 -2.03 -7.52
N LEU A 287 -7.51 -1.08 -8.36
CA LEU A 287 -8.62 -0.15 -8.09
C LEU A 287 -9.76 -0.30 -9.10
N GLY A 288 -10.94 0.16 -8.70
CA GLY A 288 -12.15 0.18 -9.53
C GLY A 288 -13.40 -0.22 -8.77
N PHE A 289 -13.26 -1.06 -7.74
CA PHE A 289 -14.39 -1.50 -6.89
C PHE A 289 -15.14 -0.32 -6.26
N ASN A 290 -14.43 0.62 -5.64
CA ASN A 290 -15.06 1.80 -5.02
C ASN A 290 -15.57 2.80 -6.07
N ASP A 291 -14.94 2.87 -7.24
CA ASP A 291 -15.41 3.71 -8.35
C ASP A 291 -16.76 3.18 -8.86
N ALA A 292 -16.87 1.86 -9.04
CA ALA A 292 -18.11 1.18 -9.42
C ALA A 292 -19.19 1.26 -8.34
N GLY A 293 -18.82 1.04 -7.07
CA GLY A 293 -19.72 1.20 -5.92
C GLY A 293 -20.26 2.62 -5.75
N ALA A 294 -19.50 3.64 -6.17
CA ALA A 294 -19.94 5.03 -6.18
C ALA A 294 -20.73 5.41 -7.44
N GLY A 295 -20.87 4.51 -8.42
CA GLY A 295 -21.53 4.77 -9.69
C GLY A 295 -20.77 5.74 -10.60
N THR A 296 -19.43 5.79 -10.50
CA THR A 296 -18.59 6.53 -11.45
C THR A 296 -18.78 5.93 -12.84
N ASP A 297 -19.13 6.73 -13.84
CA ASP A 297 -19.28 6.25 -15.22
C ASP A 297 -17.99 5.56 -15.73
N PRO A 298 -18.05 4.39 -16.40
CA PRO A 298 -16.86 3.68 -16.86
C PRO A 298 -15.94 4.51 -17.77
N ALA A 299 -16.47 5.45 -18.56
CA ALA A 299 -15.64 6.35 -19.37
C ALA A 299 -14.91 7.37 -18.48
N THR A 300 -15.54 7.84 -17.40
CA THR A 300 -14.86 8.70 -16.41
C THR A 300 -13.76 7.93 -15.69
N PHE A 301 -13.99 6.66 -15.36
CA PHE A 301 -12.96 5.80 -14.78
C PHE A 301 -11.78 5.60 -15.75
N ALA A 302 -12.05 5.39 -17.04
CA ALA A 302 -11.02 5.31 -18.09
C ALA A 302 -10.19 6.61 -18.18
N ASP A 303 -10.83 7.78 -18.13
CA ASP A 303 -10.15 9.08 -18.11
C ASP A 303 -9.28 9.25 -16.85
N ASP A 304 -9.72 8.72 -15.72
CA ASP A 304 -8.95 8.72 -14.47
C ASP A 304 -7.76 7.75 -14.55
N VAL A 305 -7.87 6.60 -15.24
CA VAL A 305 -6.73 5.72 -15.57
C VAL A 305 -5.69 6.46 -16.42
N ASP A 306 -6.10 7.10 -17.53
CA ASP A 306 -5.18 7.90 -18.36
C ASP A 306 -4.53 9.01 -17.54
N THR A 307 -5.31 9.67 -16.68
CA THR A 307 -4.79 10.73 -15.81
C THR A 307 -3.75 10.20 -14.85
N LEU A 308 -3.95 9.03 -14.23
CA LEU A 308 -2.96 8.40 -13.37
C LEU A 308 -1.65 8.14 -14.13
N VAL A 309 -1.74 7.47 -15.28
CA VAL A 309 -0.56 7.11 -16.08
C VAL A 309 0.22 8.36 -16.48
N ARG A 310 -0.45 9.39 -16.99
CA ARG A 310 0.20 10.68 -17.31
C ARG A 310 0.85 11.32 -16.09
N GLN A 311 0.18 11.28 -14.93
CA GLN A 311 0.71 11.85 -13.69
C GLN A 311 1.94 11.10 -13.16
N VAL A 312 2.00 9.77 -13.30
CA VAL A 312 3.20 8.96 -13.01
C VAL A 312 4.35 9.41 -13.92
N ARG A 313 4.13 9.49 -15.23
CA ARG A 313 5.15 9.91 -16.21
C ARG A 313 5.63 11.34 -16.01
N GLN A 314 4.72 12.27 -15.68
CA GLN A 314 5.07 13.68 -15.40
C GLN A 314 6.00 13.84 -14.18
N ARG A 315 6.07 12.85 -13.29
CA ARG A 315 6.99 12.81 -12.16
C ARG A 315 8.36 12.22 -12.53
N GLY A 316 8.58 11.87 -13.79
CA GLY A 316 9.81 11.25 -14.26
C GLY A 316 9.92 9.76 -13.94
N ILE A 317 8.80 9.13 -13.58
CA ILE A 317 8.76 7.70 -13.24
C ILE A 317 8.41 6.93 -14.51
N ASP A 318 9.37 6.15 -14.98
CA ASP A 318 9.25 5.32 -16.20
C ASP A 318 8.74 3.89 -15.91
N ALA A 319 8.44 3.58 -14.64
CA ALA A 319 7.95 2.27 -14.25
C ALA A 319 6.64 1.88 -14.94
N PRO A 320 6.47 0.61 -15.36
CA PRO A 320 5.19 0.15 -15.84
C PRO A 320 4.07 0.37 -14.81
N VAL A 321 2.87 0.62 -15.32
CA VAL A 321 1.64 0.60 -14.53
C VAL A 321 0.95 -0.73 -14.81
N LEU A 322 0.76 -1.55 -13.79
CA LEU A 322 -0.04 -2.77 -13.89
C LEU A 322 -1.42 -2.53 -13.29
N LEU A 323 -2.44 -2.45 -14.15
CA LEU A 323 -3.84 -2.41 -13.76
C LEU A 323 -4.30 -3.82 -13.41
N VAL A 324 -5.03 -3.95 -12.30
CA VAL A 324 -5.49 -5.25 -11.81
C VAL A 324 -7.00 -5.22 -11.64
N GLY A 325 -7.71 -5.93 -12.51
CA GLY A 325 -9.09 -6.33 -12.25
C GLY A 325 -9.08 -7.38 -11.16
N LEU A 326 -9.76 -7.13 -10.04
CA LEU A 326 -9.90 -8.11 -8.96
C LEU A 326 -10.96 -9.16 -9.36
N PHE A 327 -11.87 -9.53 -8.46
CA PHE A 327 -12.88 -10.57 -8.69
C PHE A 327 -14.23 -9.98 -9.14
N HIS A 328 -15.14 -10.85 -9.60
CA HIS A 328 -16.51 -10.44 -9.93
C HIS A 328 -17.34 -10.19 -8.65
N PRO A 329 -17.91 -8.97 -8.47
CA PRO A 329 -18.85 -8.69 -7.38
C PRO A 329 -20.17 -9.48 -7.58
N PRO A 330 -21.08 -9.48 -6.58
CA PRO A 330 -22.42 -10.03 -6.77
C PRO A 330 -23.14 -9.43 -7.97
N GLU A 331 -24.00 -10.20 -8.62
CA GLU A 331 -24.79 -9.73 -9.75
C GLU A 331 -25.63 -8.49 -9.37
N GLY A 332 -25.51 -7.43 -10.16
CA GLY A 332 -26.24 -6.18 -9.90
C GLY A 332 -25.74 -5.37 -8.70
N ALA A 333 -24.55 -5.68 -8.14
CA ALA A 333 -23.97 -4.91 -7.03
C ALA A 333 -23.72 -3.44 -7.38
N PHE A 334 -23.50 -3.12 -8.66
CA PHE A 334 -23.13 -1.78 -9.13
C PHE A 334 -24.13 -1.22 -10.14
N VAL A 335 -24.17 0.11 -10.24
CA VAL A 335 -25.03 0.83 -11.21
C VAL A 335 -24.60 0.51 -12.65
N HIS A 336 -23.29 0.47 -12.88
CA HIS A 336 -22.70 0.06 -14.14
C HIS A 336 -22.15 -1.36 -14.01
N PRO A 337 -22.28 -2.21 -15.04
CA PRO A 337 -21.73 -3.55 -14.99
C PRO A 337 -20.22 -3.58 -14.74
N TRP A 338 -19.74 -4.50 -13.90
CA TRP A 338 -18.32 -4.60 -13.57
C TRP A 338 -17.44 -4.84 -14.81
N GLN A 339 -17.93 -5.56 -15.81
CA GLN A 339 -17.16 -5.81 -17.04
C GLN A 339 -16.82 -4.52 -17.80
N ASP A 340 -17.58 -3.44 -17.62
CA ASP A 340 -17.30 -2.17 -18.31
C ASP A 340 -16.03 -1.50 -17.71
N TYR A 341 -15.76 -1.69 -16.42
CA TYR A 341 -14.53 -1.23 -15.78
C TYR A 341 -13.33 -2.11 -16.14
N LEU A 342 -13.52 -3.44 -16.21
CA LEU A 342 -12.50 -4.39 -16.69
C LEU A 342 -12.10 -4.06 -18.14
N ALA A 343 -13.09 -3.80 -19.01
CA ALA A 343 -12.87 -3.38 -20.39
C ALA A 343 -12.13 -2.03 -20.47
N ALA A 344 -12.44 -1.06 -19.61
CA ALA A 344 -11.73 0.20 -19.55
C ALA A 344 -10.23 0.03 -19.20
N MET A 345 -9.90 -0.86 -18.26
CA MET A 345 -8.51 -1.17 -17.92
C MET A 345 -7.79 -1.91 -19.04
N ALA A 346 -8.45 -2.90 -19.66
CA ALA A 346 -7.90 -3.64 -20.79
C ALA A 346 -7.61 -2.72 -22.00
N GLU A 347 -8.54 -1.81 -22.31
CA GLU A 347 -8.37 -0.83 -23.38
C GLU A 347 -7.17 0.10 -23.08
N ALA A 348 -7.04 0.60 -21.85
CA ALA A 348 -5.92 1.44 -21.44
C ALA A 348 -4.56 0.74 -21.64
N ALA A 349 -4.47 -0.55 -21.29
CA ALA A 349 -3.26 -1.35 -21.53
C ALA A 349 -2.99 -1.60 -23.03
N SER A 350 -4.04 -1.66 -23.87
CA SER A 350 -3.89 -1.87 -25.31
C SER A 350 -3.32 -0.65 -26.05
N VAL A 351 -3.54 0.57 -25.51
CA VAL A 351 -3.15 1.83 -26.17
C VAL A 351 -1.82 2.40 -25.67
N ASP A 352 -1.43 2.14 -24.41
CA ASP A 352 -0.19 2.64 -23.82
C ASP A 352 0.81 1.50 -23.55
N ARG A 353 1.99 1.60 -24.16
CA ARG A 353 3.06 0.57 -24.04
C ARG A 353 3.73 0.50 -22.67
N GLY A 354 3.46 1.46 -21.79
CA GLY A 354 3.89 1.47 -20.40
C GLY A 354 2.83 0.96 -19.44
N VAL A 355 1.71 0.43 -19.93
CA VAL A 355 0.59 -0.08 -19.13
C VAL A 355 0.36 -1.55 -19.48
N ALA A 356 0.23 -2.38 -18.46
CA ALA A 356 -0.25 -3.76 -18.59
C ALA A 356 -1.55 -3.92 -17.80
N TYR A 357 -2.34 -4.92 -18.16
CA TYR A 357 -3.57 -5.26 -17.46
C TYR A 357 -3.66 -6.76 -17.22
N VAL A 358 -4.15 -7.14 -16.05
CA VAL A 358 -4.50 -8.52 -15.71
C VAL A 358 -5.90 -8.55 -15.09
N ASP A 359 -6.69 -9.54 -15.48
CA ASP A 359 -8.01 -9.81 -14.94
C ASP A 359 -7.95 -11.03 -14.00
N LEU A 360 -7.96 -10.79 -12.69
CA LEU A 360 -7.96 -11.87 -11.71
C LEU A 360 -9.32 -12.55 -11.59
N SER A 361 -10.39 -11.97 -12.12
CA SER A 361 -11.72 -12.59 -12.07
C SER A 361 -11.81 -13.86 -12.92
N GLU A 362 -10.85 -14.07 -13.82
CA GLU A 362 -10.70 -15.33 -14.58
C GLU A 362 -10.14 -16.48 -13.72
N ALA A 363 -9.43 -16.15 -12.63
CA ALA A 363 -8.78 -17.13 -11.74
C ALA A 363 -9.43 -17.26 -10.37
N LEU A 364 -10.29 -16.32 -10.00
CA LEU A 364 -11.01 -16.29 -8.72
C LEU A 364 -12.50 -16.59 -8.94
N PRO A 365 -13.17 -17.31 -8.02
CA PRO A 365 -14.60 -17.51 -8.12
C PRO A 365 -15.36 -16.19 -8.01
N THR A 366 -16.54 -16.10 -8.62
CA THR A 366 -17.44 -14.96 -8.39
C THR A 366 -17.87 -14.93 -6.93
N VAL A 367 -18.23 -13.76 -6.40
CA VAL A 367 -18.71 -13.68 -5.01
C VAL A 367 -19.96 -14.54 -4.77
N ASP A 368 -20.83 -14.66 -5.78
CA ASP A 368 -22.07 -15.44 -5.68
C ASP A 368 -21.83 -16.96 -5.70
N ASP A 369 -20.79 -17.43 -6.40
CA ASP A 369 -20.48 -18.87 -6.55
C ASP A 369 -19.37 -19.36 -5.61
N ALA A 370 -18.76 -18.46 -4.84
CA ALA A 370 -17.63 -18.78 -3.99
C ALA A 370 -18.01 -19.65 -2.78
N ALA A 371 -17.11 -20.57 -2.43
CA ALA A 371 -17.19 -21.30 -1.18
C ALA A 371 -17.04 -20.36 0.03
N GLU A 372 -17.58 -20.79 1.17
CA GLU A 372 -17.42 -20.08 2.44
C GLU A 372 -15.93 -19.85 2.77
N GLY A 373 -15.61 -18.65 3.27
CA GLY A 373 -14.25 -18.28 3.65
C GLY A 373 -13.37 -17.74 2.52
N ILE A 374 -13.86 -17.71 1.27
CA ILE A 374 -13.20 -16.97 0.17
C ILE A 374 -13.52 -15.48 0.29
N TYR A 375 -14.80 -15.13 0.48
CA TYR A 375 -15.24 -13.76 0.73
C TYR A 375 -15.89 -13.66 2.11
N ARG A 376 -15.58 -12.58 2.84
CA ARG A 376 -16.23 -12.25 4.12
C ARG A 376 -17.60 -11.62 3.89
N ASP A 377 -17.67 -10.78 2.87
CA ASP A 377 -18.85 -10.02 2.47
C ASP A 377 -18.85 -9.83 0.95
N ALA A 378 -19.80 -9.06 0.42
CA ALA A 378 -19.95 -8.81 -1.01
C ALA A 378 -18.74 -8.12 -1.68
N LEU A 379 -17.76 -7.64 -0.91
CA LEU A 379 -16.69 -6.76 -1.37
C LEU A 379 -15.29 -7.17 -0.87
N HIS A 380 -15.19 -7.90 0.24
CA HIS A 380 -13.91 -8.15 0.89
C HIS A 380 -13.56 -9.64 0.93
N PRO A 381 -12.37 -10.04 0.44
CA PRO A 381 -11.86 -11.39 0.61
C PRO A 381 -11.68 -11.73 2.09
N ALA A 382 -12.05 -12.95 2.45
CA ALA A 382 -11.62 -13.60 3.70
C ALA A 382 -10.20 -14.20 3.50
N PRO A 383 -9.55 -14.78 4.53
CA PRO A 383 -8.17 -15.23 4.41
C PRO A 383 -7.87 -16.14 3.20
N ALA A 384 -8.76 -17.08 2.86
CA ALA A 384 -8.55 -17.94 1.70
C ALA A 384 -8.62 -17.16 0.37
N GLY A 385 -9.50 -16.14 0.29
CA GLY A 385 -9.54 -15.25 -0.88
C GLY A 385 -8.28 -14.38 -1.01
N MET A 386 -7.68 -13.95 0.10
CA MET A 386 -6.39 -13.25 0.08
C MET A 386 -5.27 -14.15 -0.48
N ASP A 387 -5.27 -15.44 -0.12
CA ASP A 387 -4.33 -16.42 -0.67
C ASP A 387 -4.52 -16.58 -2.19
N LEU A 388 -5.77 -16.69 -2.67
CA LEU A 388 -6.07 -16.81 -4.10
C LEU A 388 -5.61 -15.59 -4.92
N ILE A 389 -5.79 -14.37 -4.38
CA ILE A 389 -5.30 -13.15 -5.03
C ILE A 389 -3.77 -13.22 -5.18
N ALA A 390 -3.06 -13.59 -4.11
CA ALA A 390 -1.61 -13.69 -4.13
C ALA A 390 -1.15 -14.78 -5.10
N GLU A 391 -1.78 -15.95 -5.09
CA GLU A 391 -1.47 -17.08 -5.97
C GLU A 391 -1.64 -16.70 -7.45
N ALA A 392 -2.69 -15.97 -7.79
CA ALA A 392 -2.96 -15.54 -9.17
C ALA A 392 -1.97 -14.45 -9.66
N LEU A 393 -1.65 -13.46 -8.81
CA LEU A 393 -0.76 -12.34 -9.18
C LEU A 393 0.72 -12.72 -9.21
N LEU A 394 1.14 -13.70 -8.42
CA LEU A 394 2.55 -14.00 -8.24
C LEU A 394 3.25 -14.48 -9.53
N PRO A 395 2.67 -15.39 -10.35
CA PRO A 395 3.22 -15.73 -11.65
C PRO A 395 3.30 -14.54 -12.62
N VAL A 396 2.32 -13.62 -12.58
CA VAL A 396 2.27 -12.43 -13.42
C VAL A 396 3.45 -11.50 -13.14
N LEU A 397 3.83 -11.39 -11.87
CA LEU A 397 4.90 -10.51 -11.40
C LEU A 397 6.28 -11.18 -11.40
N THR A 398 6.35 -12.50 -11.59
CA THR A 398 7.62 -13.23 -11.64
C THR A 398 8.24 -13.09 -13.03
N PRO A 399 9.52 -12.69 -13.15
CA PRO A 399 10.24 -12.69 -14.42
C PRO A 399 10.15 -14.05 -15.14
N PRO A 400 9.80 -14.07 -16.44
CA PRO A 400 9.76 -15.31 -17.21
C PRO A 400 11.13 -16.00 -17.25
N GLU A 401 11.15 -17.34 -17.29
CA GLU A 401 12.39 -18.10 -17.42
C GLU A 401 13.23 -17.61 -18.61
N GLY A 402 14.55 -17.41 -18.39
CA GLY A 402 15.48 -16.92 -19.42
C GLY A 402 15.63 -15.40 -19.52
N THR A 403 14.96 -14.61 -18.68
CA THR A 403 15.21 -13.15 -18.55
C THR A 403 16.46 -12.78 -17.74
N ALA A 404 17.35 -13.74 -17.47
CA ALA A 404 18.62 -13.51 -16.76
C ALA A 404 19.40 -12.35 -17.40
N THR A 405 19.61 -11.31 -16.59
CA THR A 405 20.21 -10.04 -16.97
C THR A 405 21.60 -10.28 -17.55
N THR A 406 21.78 -10.01 -18.84
CA THR A 406 23.11 -9.67 -19.36
C THR A 406 23.57 -8.41 -18.61
N SER A 407 24.48 -8.58 -17.66
CA SER A 407 25.15 -7.48 -16.96
C SER A 407 25.83 -6.57 -17.99
N GLY A 408 25.15 -5.48 -18.33
CA GLY A 408 25.72 -4.41 -19.12
C GLY A 408 26.79 -3.70 -18.31
N THR A 409 28.04 -4.09 -18.52
CA THR A 409 29.22 -3.40 -17.99
C THR A 409 29.15 -1.92 -18.40
N ARG A 410 28.73 -1.03 -17.50
CA ARG A 410 28.94 0.41 -17.68
C ARG A 410 30.45 0.65 -17.60
N SER A 411 31.07 0.92 -18.74
CA SER A 411 32.43 1.46 -18.77
C SER A 411 32.40 2.88 -18.19
N PRO A 412 33.38 3.26 -17.35
CA PRO A 412 33.44 4.60 -16.80
C PRO A 412 33.81 5.59 -17.91
N SER A 413 33.06 6.70 -17.99
CA SER A 413 33.46 7.92 -18.70
C SER A 413 33.58 9.04 -17.68
#